data_AF-A0A096F982-F1
#
_entry.id   AF-A0A096F982-F1
#
_cell.length_a   1.000
_cell.length_b   1.000
_cell.length_c   1.000
_cell.angle_alpha   90.00
_cell.angle_beta   90.00
_cell.angle_gamma   90.00
#
_symmetry.space_group_name_H-M   'P 1'
#
loop_
_entity.id
_entity.type
_entity.pdbx_description
1 polymer ?
#
loop_
_entity_poly.entity_id
_entity_poly.type
_entity_poly.pdbx_seq_one_letter_code
_entity_poly.pdbx_strand_id
1 'polypeptide(L)' 'MEDLENAIAEALQKFAPKDWSFSVSINELKFAQTSSRVDVSMHAWESSDKPFEGMDVPF' A
#
# COMPACT_ATOMS: atom_id res chain seq x y z
N MET A 1 -12.80 -7.48 -0.43
CA MET A 1 -11.32 -7.50 -0.54
C MET A 1 -10.75 -6.12 -0.26
N GLU A 2 -11.43 -5.06 -0.67
CA GLU A 2 -11.16 -3.67 -0.28
C GLU A 2 -10.90 -3.46 1.22
N ASP A 3 -11.63 -4.13 2.13
CA ASP A 3 -11.42 -3.94 3.58
C ASP A 3 -10.00 -4.31 4.03
N LEU A 4 -9.39 -5.34 3.43
CA LEU A 4 -8.03 -5.77 3.76
C LEU A 4 -6.99 -4.82 3.16
N GLU A 5 -7.21 -4.36 1.93
CA GLU A 5 -6.35 -3.37 1.28
C GLU A 5 -6.33 -2.06 2.07
N ASN A 6 -7.51 -1.58 2.50
CA ASN A 6 -7.65 -0.39 3.34
C ASN A 6 -6.97 -0.58 4.70
N ALA A 7 -7.15 -1.73 5.36
CA ALA A 7 -6.50 -1.99 6.65
C ALA A 7 -4.96 -2.01 6.53
N ILE A 8 -4.42 -2.55 5.44
CA ILE A 8 -2.97 -2.53 5.18
C ILE A 8 -2.50 -1.11 4.86
N ALA A 9 -3.24 -0.34 4.06
CA ALA A 9 -2.93 1.06 3.76
C ALA A 9 -2.90 1.91 5.04
N GLU A 10 -3.89 1.77 5.92
CA GLU A 10 -3.94 2.43 7.24
C GLU A 10 -2.78 1.99 8.14
N ALA A 11 -2.39 0.72 8.09
CA ALA A 11 -1.23 0.25 8.84
C ALA A 11 0.06 0.89 8.32
N LEU A 12 0.27 0.94 7.00
CA LEU A 12 1.42 1.59 6.37
C LEU A 12 1.48 3.09 6.70
N GLN A 13 0.33 3.77 6.73
CA GLN A 13 0.20 5.17 7.12
C GLN A 13 0.78 5.47 8.51
N LYS A 14 0.70 4.52 9.46
CA LYS A 14 1.23 4.70 10.82
C LYS A 14 2.75 4.69 10.89
N PHE A 15 3.41 4.03 9.93
CA PHE A 15 4.87 3.93 9.87
C PHE A 15 5.48 4.93 8.88
N ALA A 16 4.67 5.49 7.99
CA ALA A 16 5.09 6.48 7.03
C ALA A 16 5.07 7.91 7.60
N PRO A 17 5.74 8.87 6.93
CA PRO A 17 5.59 10.29 7.22
C PRO A 17 4.12 10.73 7.12
N LYS A 18 3.71 11.71 7.94
CA LYS A 18 2.33 12.20 8.02
C LYS A 18 1.75 12.73 6.70
N ASP A 19 2.61 13.08 5.75
CA ASP A 19 2.23 13.65 4.45
C ASP A 19 2.07 12.61 3.33
N TRP A 20 2.32 11.33 3.61
CA TRP A 20 2.28 10.28 2.61
C TRP A 20 1.03 9.45 2.80
N SER A 21 0.17 9.36 1.79
CA SER A 21 -0.90 8.38 1.76
C SER A 21 -0.48 7.20 0.91
N PHE A 22 -1.00 6.02 1.20
CA PHE A 22 -0.70 4.81 0.44
C PHE A 22 -1.97 4.21 -0.15
N SER A 23 -1.87 3.75 -1.38
CA SER A 23 -2.84 2.81 -1.95
C SER A 23 -2.20 1.44 -2.03
N VAL A 24 -3.00 0.43 -1.74
CA VAL A 24 -2.60 -0.97 -1.72
C VAL A 24 -3.53 -1.75 -2.62
N SER A 25 -2.97 -2.62 -3.45
CA SER A 25 -3.73 -3.61 -4.20
C SER A 25 -3.16 -5.00 -3.96
N ILE A 26 -4.04 -5.93 -3.57
CA ILE A 26 -3.69 -7.32 -3.30
C ILE A 26 -3.93 -8.13 -4.57
N ASN A 27 -2.87 -8.71 -5.11
CA ASN A 27 -2.96 -9.55 -6.29
C ASN A 27 -3.38 -10.98 -5.93
N GLU A 28 -2.88 -11.50 -4.80
CA GLU A 28 -3.07 -12.90 -4.45
C GLU A 28 -3.03 -13.11 -2.93
N LEU A 29 -3.93 -13.98 -2.46
CA LEU A 29 -4.01 -14.48 -1.09
C LEU A 29 -3.93 -16.01 -1.12
N LYS A 30 -2.86 -16.57 -0.58
CA LYS A 30 -2.67 -18.02 -0.45
C LYS A 30 -2.75 -18.44 1.00
N PHE A 31 -3.75 -19.26 1.31
CA PHE A 31 -3.90 -19.89 2.61
C PHE A 31 -3.18 -21.23 2.61
N ALA A 32 -2.21 -21.41 3.51
CA ALA A 32 -1.56 -22.70 3.67
C ALA A 32 -2.56 -23.72 4.23
N GLN A 33 -2.74 -24.85 3.55
CA GLN A 33 -3.74 -25.85 3.97
C GLN A 33 -3.35 -26.58 5.27
N THR A 34 -2.07 -26.60 5.60
CA THR A 34 -1.49 -27.39 6.70
C THR A 34 -0.98 -26.54 7.86
N SER A 35 -1.05 -25.21 7.75
CA SER A 35 -0.54 -24.30 8.77
C SER A 35 -1.39 -23.04 8.84
N SER A 36 -1.33 -22.32 9.95
CA SER A 36 -2.02 -21.03 10.11
C SER A 36 -1.34 -19.87 9.36
N ARG A 37 -0.57 -20.16 8.31
CA ARG A 37 0.14 -19.18 7.49
C ARG A 37 -0.76 -18.70 6.35
N VAL A 38 -0.76 -17.39 6.15
CA VAL A 38 -1.34 -16.74 4.97
C VAL A 38 -0.24 -15.97 4.27
N ASP A 39 -0.04 -16.26 2.99
CA ASP A 39 0.88 -15.52 2.12
C ASP A 39 0.07 -14.50 1.30
N VAL A 40 0.48 -13.24 1.38
CA VAL A 40 -0.17 -12.13 0.68
C VAL A 40 0.81 -11.55 -0.33
N SER A 41 0.45 -11.57 -1.61
CA SER A 41 1.17 -10.85 -2.66
C SER A 41 0.42 -9.55 -2.95
N MET A 42 1.07 -8.42 -2.73
CA MET A 42 0.46 -7.10 -2.87
C MET A 42 1.43 -6.08 -3.46
N HIS A 43 0.88 -5.05 -4.10
CA HIS A 43 1.59 -3.83 -4.46
C HIS A 43 1.08 -2.69 -3.59
N ALA A 44 2.00 -1.88 -3.09
CA ALA A 44 1.69 -0.64 -2.41
C ALA A 44 2.45 0.50 -3.10
N TRP A 45 1.79 1.63 -3.30
CA TRP A 45 2.41 2.84 -3.83
C TRP A 45 1.94 4.05 -3.04
N GLU A 46 2.76 5.09 -3.03
CA GLU A 46 2.36 6.38 -2.47
C GLU A 46 1.28 6.99 -3.38
N SER A 47 0.15 7.34 -2.79
CA SER A 47 -0.91 8.11 -3.42
C SER A 47 -0.84 9.52 -2.85
N SER A 48 0.06 10.35 -3.39
CA SER A 48 0.12 11.75 -2.97
C SER A 48 -1.14 12.48 -3.47
N ASP A 49 -1.94 13.04 -2.55
CA ASP A 49 -3.02 13.98 -2.88
C ASP A 49 -2.48 15.40 -3.20
N LYS A 50 -1.19 15.63 -2.95
CA LYS A 50 -0.52 16.82 -3.43
C LYS A 50 -0.34 16.66 -4.94
N PRO A 51 -0.84 17.60 -5.78
CA PRO A 51 -0.38 17.63 -7.17
C PRO A 51 1.14 17.61 -7.13
N PHE A 52 1.78 16.84 -8.00
CA PHE A 52 3.21 16.98 -8.25
C PHE A 52 3.46 18.47 -8.58
N GLU A 53 3.78 19.28 -7.56
CA GLU A 53 4.28 20.63 -7.76
C GLU A 53 5.61 20.42 -8.44
N GLY A 54 5.63 20.75 -9.74
CA GLY A 54 6.70 20.42 -10.66
C GLY A 54 8.06 20.66 -10.03
N MET A 55 8.77 19.57 -9.74
CA MET A 55 10.21 19.66 -9.69
C MET A 55 10.65 19.94 -11.13
N ASP A 56 11.01 21.19 -11.37
CA ASP A 56 11.74 21.65 -12.54
C ASP A 56 12.98 20.77 -12.67
N VAL A 57 12.88 19.71 -13.49
CA VAL A 57 13.99 18.83 -13.80
C VAL A 57 14.77 19.50 -14.93
N PRO A 58 16.00 20.00 -14.67
CA PRO A 58 16.81 20.57 -15.74
C PRO A 58 17.19 19.45 -16.72
N PHE A 59 16.86 19.67 -18.00
CA PHE A 59 17.28 18.83 -19.12
C PHE A 59 18.80 18.82 -19.29
#